data_AF-A0A7Y8Q5T3-F1
#
_entry.id   AF-A0A7Y8Q5T3-F1
#
_cell.length_a   1.000
_cell.length_b   1.000
_cell.length_c   1.000
_cell.angle_alpha   90.00
_cell.angle_beta   90.00
_cell.angle_gamma   90.00
#
_symmetry.space_group_name_H-M   'P 1'
#
loop_
_entity.id
_entity.type
_entity.pdbx_description
1 polymer ?
#
loop_
_entity_poly.entity_id
_entity_poly.type
_entity_poly.pdbx_seq_one_letter_code
_entity_poly.pdbx_strand_id
1 'polypeptide(L)'
;DGENILFCAAVDAVPGGSAAGIYLYVRYDSEGIKAKEADINPAHIVRECLTNPVWGIGVGESDIDDVSFRKSADTLYTEKMGMSIKWDDSTSIEEFIDIIKKHINAELYFDKSDAKWKLYLIRADYNANDLDHLNESHVQNLEFERRTLAECINSVTLTYWDRERSKDSTVTVQDIARIAQQDGVVSQSVDYKGFTNNGLASRVAYRELQTLSANLASVSFDVTESQVQDWHLGMPFKLSDISYGLSGAIFRVKEMRFGDGINNTISIDAVEDSFSSPMQSIVEYVPPIKTNYEAKDATAIAFEVPYIELVEQYGQDEIDVKLEKNPDLSYVGMAAIRPNNSHINAALFSDAGAGYDEVSTLDFCPCAELKTAISYTDSVLQLQSIREFNLVKASNRLQIGSELMSVVSFDAEAKTLTVKRGVFDTVPTQHLAGAMLFVWDNHSGLDGTEYLSCEAVSLKALTQTNADQLSIAEATAHEITCSARAIRPYPPANVKINGEYYPAEIETDLVLTWADRNRLQQTGGEPLGFFEGGITAETGTLYQLVLIERDENNIEVRTQNLSIGAVNTYTFAITAMHVNTRTIQIVLRSLRDSYESYQAFDYTVELSQFFSAPYDLTVEFKND
;
A
#
# COMPACT_ATOMS: atom_id res chain seq x y z
N ASP A 1 23.82 23.61 19.20
CA ASP A 1 24.37 22.28 19.53
C ASP A 1 25.31 21.86 18.43
N GLY A 2 26.62 21.87 18.70
CA GLY A 2 27.62 21.39 17.75
C GLY A 2 27.75 19.88 17.89
N GLU A 3 27.56 19.13 16.80
CA GLU A 3 27.86 17.71 16.76
C GLU A 3 29.35 17.52 16.41
N ASN A 4 30.03 16.64 17.12
CA ASN A 4 31.40 16.25 16.77
C ASN A 4 31.32 15.35 15.53
N ILE A 5 31.88 15.81 14.40
CA ILE A 5 31.92 15.05 13.15
C ILE A 5 33.23 14.27 13.09
N LEU A 6 33.15 12.95 13.00
CA LEU A 6 34.30 12.07 12.78
C LEU A 6 34.41 11.78 11.28
N PHE A 7 35.45 12.30 10.62
CA PHE A 7 35.80 11.96 9.25
C PHE A 7 36.86 10.86 9.25
N CYS A 8 36.72 9.86 8.37
CA CYS A 8 37.72 8.82 8.22
C CYS A 8 38.06 8.63 6.74
N ALA A 9 39.34 8.74 6.41
CA ALA A 9 39.89 8.49 5.09
C ALA A 9 40.96 7.41 5.18
N ALA A 10 40.98 6.49 4.22
CA ALA A 10 42.09 5.59 4.02
C ALA A 10 43.18 6.35 3.24
N VAL A 11 44.37 6.48 3.83
CA VAL A 11 45.45 7.35 3.34
C VAL A 11 46.53 6.56 2.57
N ASP A 12 46.35 5.25 2.42
CA ASP A 12 47.28 4.36 1.74
C ASP A 12 46.53 3.27 0.96
N ALA A 13 47.03 2.94 -0.23
CA ALA A 13 46.45 1.95 -1.13
C ALA A 13 47.44 0.81 -1.35
N VAL A 14 46.95 -0.44 -1.28
CA VAL A 14 47.79 -1.59 -1.58
C VAL A 14 47.99 -1.70 -3.11
N PRO A 15 49.21 -1.89 -3.62
CA PRO A 15 49.45 -2.02 -5.05
C PRO A 15 48.56 -3.10 -5.69
N GLY A 16 48.00 -2.78 -6.86
CA GLY A 16 47.11 -3.70 -7.60
C GLY A 16 47.77 -5.06 -7.84
N GLY A 17 47.10 -6.14 -7.40
CA GLY A 17 47.59 -7.52 -7.49
C GLY A 17 48.16 -8.10 -6.18
N SER A 18 48.18 -7.32 -5.10
CA SER A 18 48.51 -7.84 -3.76
C SER A 18 47.38 -8.70 -3.18
N ALA A 19 47.75 -9.79 -2.50
CA ALA A 19 46.79 -10.65 -1.77
C ALA A 19 46.26 -10.03 -0.47
N ALA A 20 46.75 -8.85 -0.09
CA ALA A 20 46.29 -8.10 1.08
C ALA A 20 45.48 -6.88 0.61
N GLY A 21 44.25 -6.74 1.12
CA GLY A 21 43.50 -5.49 1.06
C GLY A 21 43.69 -4.70 2.36
N ILE A 22 43.78 -3.38 2.28
CA ILE A 22 43.59 -2.53 3.46
C ILE A 22 42.07 -2.42 3.66
N TYR A 23 41.56 -3.08 4.69
CA TYR A 23 40.19 -2.93 5.14
C TYR A 23 40.19 -1.96 6.31
N LEU A 24 39.82 -0.70 6.07
CA LEU A 24 39.63 0.26 7.16
C LEU A 24 38.23 0.05 7.75
N TYR A 25 38.17 -0.69 8.85
CA TYR A 25 36.94 -0.86 9.63
C TYR A 25 36.92 0.21 10.74
N VAL A 26 36.05 1.20 10.58
CA VAL A 26 35.83 2.25 11.57
C VAL A 26 34.60 1.89 12.38
N ARG A 27 34.81 1.51 13.64
CA ARG A 27 33.74 1.36 14.62
C ARG A 27 33.93 2.41 15.69
N TYR A 28 32.95 3.29 15.83
CA TYR A 28 32.88 4.21 16.96
C TYR A 28 31.80 3.70 17.92
N ASP A 29 32.15 3.62 19.19
CA ASP A 29 31.19 3.36 20.27
C ASP A 29 31.08 4.66 21.07
N SER A 30 29.93 5.34 20.99
CA SER A 30 29.58 6.43 21.89
C SER A 30 28.88 5.84 23.11
N GLU A 31 29.17 6.34 24.32
CA GLU A 31 28.53 5.88 25.58
C GLU A 31 26.99 6.10 25.65
N GLY A 32 26.35 6.57 24.56
CA GLY A 32 24.91 6.62 24.39
C GLY A 32 24.47 6.13 22.99
N ILE A 33 23.29 5.48 22.94
CA ILE A 33 22.63 4.92 21.74
C ILE A 33 22.15 6.05 20.82
N LYS A 34 23.05 6.76 20.13
CA LYS A 34 22.70 7.80 19.14
C LYS A 34 23.71 7.91 17.98
N ALA A 35 24.31 6.80 17.58
CA ALA A 35 24.98 6.71 16.28
C ALA A 35 23.91 6.84 15.17
N LYS A 36 23.90 7.94 14.40
CA LYS A 36 23.07 8.10 13.20
C LYS A 36 23.96 8.09 11.97
N GLU A 37 23.72 7.18 11.05
CA GLU A 37 24.33 7.23 9.71
C GLU A 37 23.76 8.44 8.95
N ALA A 38 24.53 9.51 8.85
CA ALA A 38 24.13 10.75 8.19
C ALA A 38 25.06 11.06 7.02
N ASP A 39 24.50 11.69 5.98
CA ASP A 39 25.30 12.26 4.90
C ASP A 39 26.03 13.53 5.38
N ILE A 40 27.25 13.77 4.89
CA ILE A 40 28.03 14.96 5.24
C ILE A 40 27.61 16.16 4.39
N ASN A 41 27.74 17.37 4.95
CA ASN A 41 27.51 18.60 4.21
C ASN A 41 28.57 18.77 3.09
N PRO A 42 28.18 18.92 1.82
CA PRO A 42 29.10 19.08 0.69
C PRO A 42 30.10 20.22 0.85
N ALA A 43 29.73 21.32 1.50
CA ALA A 43 30.66 22.43 1.76
C ALA A 43 31.83 22.03 2.65
N HIS A 44 31.60 21.12 3.61
CA HIS A 44 32.68 20.56 4.43
C HIS A 44 33.56 19.60 3.62
N ILE A 45 32.99 18.82 2.68
CA ILE A 45 33.78 17.96 1.79
C ILE A 45 34.73 18.83 0.94
N VAL A 46 34.22 19.89 0.30
CA VAL A 46 35.05 20.79 -0.51
C VAL A 46 36.15 21.45 0.34
N ARG A 47 35.82 21.91 1.55
CA ARG A 47 36.83 22.51 2.46
C ARG A 47 37.93 21.52 2.83
N GLU A 48 37.57 20.27 3.13
CA GLU A 48 38.54 19.22 3.47
C GLU A 48 39.45 18.93 2.26
N CYS A 49 38.90 18.82 1.05
CA CYS A 49 39.68 18.65 -0.17
C CYS A 49 40.71 19.77 -0.39
N LEU A 50 40.38 21.01 -0.02
CA LEU A 50 41.31 22.14 -0.12
C LEU A 50 42.37 22.13 0.98
N THR A 51 41.99 21.86 2.22
CA THR A 51 42.84 22.12 3.39
C THR A 51 43.70 20.94 3.82
N ASN A 52 43.32 19.70 3.47
CA ASN A 52 44.06 18.52 3.93
C ASN A 52 45.48 18.49 3.32
N PRO A 53 46.55 18.48 4.13
CA PRO A 53 47.93 18.54 3.62
C PRO A 53 48.49 17.18 3.19
N VAL A 54 47.76 16.08 3.45
CA VAL A 54 48.24 14.71 3.19
C VAL A 54 47.73 14.20 1.85
N TRP A 55 46.44 14.36 1.58
CA TRP A 55 45.80 13.91 0.34
C TRP A 55 45.08 15.03 -0.42
N GLY A 56 44.86 16.17 0.23
CA GLY A 56 44.20 17.34 -0.34
C GLY A 56 45.17 18.28 -1.07
N ILE A 57 44.69 19.48 -1.40
CA ILE A 57 45.54 20.53 -2.01
C ILE A 57 46.53 21.12 -1.00
N GLY A 58 46.21 21.09 0.30
CA GLY A 58 47.07 21.61 1.37
C GLY A 58 47.06 23.14 1.51
N VAL A 59 45.96 23.78 1.13
CA VAL A 59 45.73 25.22 1.33
C VAL A 59 45.67 25.53 2.83
N GLY A 60 46.35 26.59 3.26
CA GLY A 60 46.32 27.02 4.66
C GLY A 60 44.91 27.47 5.08
N GLU A 61 44.50 27.16 6.31
CA GLU A 61 43.17 27.56 6.81
C GLU A 61 42.94 29.08 6.77
N SER A 62 44.01 29.89 6.85
CA SER A 62 43.96 31.35 6.72
C SER A 62 43.50 31.83 5.33
N ASP A 63 43.71 31.00 4.32
CA ASP A 63 43.48 31.31 2.91
C ASP A 63 42.10 30.81 2.46
N ILE A 64 41.29 30.28 3.40
CA ILE A 64 39.89 29.92 3.20
C ILE A 64 39.02 31.01 3.82
N ASP A 65 38.01 31.48 3.09
CA ASP A 65 37.04 32.39 3.66
C ASP A 65 35.97 31.63 4.46
N ASP A 66 36.13 31.61 5.79
CA ASP A 66 35.19 30.96 6.70
C ASP A 66 33.74 31.45 6.57
N VAL A 67 33.53 32.71 6.19
CA VAL A 67 32.20 33.31 6.10
C VAL A 67 31.41 32.73 4.93
N SER A 68 32.01 32.70 3.73
CA SER A 68 31.38 32.11 2.53
C SER A 68 31.12 30.62 2.68
N PHE A 69 32.07 29.85 3.23
CA PHE A 69 31.89 28.42 3.47
C PHE A 69 30.81 28.14 4.52
N ARG A 70 30.73 28.92 5.60
CA ARG A 70 29.67 28.78 6.60
C ARG A 70 28.30 29.14 6.04
N LYS A 71 28.18 30.27 5.31
CA LYS A 71 26.92 30.65 4.62
C LYS A 71 26.44 29.53 3.71
N SER A 72 27.36 28.95 2.93
CA SER A 72 27.05 27.84 2.03
C SER A 72 26.64 26.57 2.79
N ALA A 73 27.35 26.23 3.86
CA ALA A 73 27.02 25.08 4.71
C ALA A 73 25.64 25.22 5.35
N ASP A 74 25.30 26.38 5.91
CA ASP A 74 24.01 26.65 6.55
C ASP A 74 22.84 26.56 5.55
N THR A 75 23.07 27.05 4.33
CA THR A 75 22.10 26.96 3.23
C THR A 75 21.85 25.49 2.86
N LEU A 76 22.91 24.72 2.62
CA LEU A 76 22.81 23.29 2.28
C LEU A 76 22.17 22.48 3.42
N TYR A 77 22.44 22.84 4.68
CA TYR A 77 21.79 22.21 5.83
C TYR A 77 20.28 22.48 5.85
N THR A 78 19.88 23.74 5.63
CA THR A 78 18.47 24.14 5.54
C THR A 78 17.76 23.42 4.40
N GLU A 79 18.44 23.25 3.26
CA GLU A 79 17.96 22.49 2.10
C GLU A 79 17.92 20.96 2.34
N LYS A 80 18.50 20.47 3.45
CA LYS A 80 18.71 19.04 3.74
C LYS A 80 19.51 18.35 2.63
N MET A 81 20.56 19.01 2.17
CA MET A 81 21.37 18.61 1.03
C MET A 81 22.69 17.98 1.48
N GLY A 82 22.58 16.79 2.08
CA GLY A 82 23.74 15.97 2.45
C GLY A 82 24.23 15.12 1.28
N MET A 83 25.51 14.77 1.30
CA MET A 83 26.16 13.92 0.29
C MET A 83 27.00 12.83 0.95
N SER A 84 27.02 11.64 0.34
CA SER A 84 28.01 10.61 0.60
C SER A 84 28.54 10.14 -0.74
N ILE A 85 29.83 10.37 -0.98
CA ILE A 85 30.45 10.13 -2.28
C ILE A 85 31.81 9.47 -2.09
N LYS A 86 32.14 8.56 -2.99
CA LYS A 86 33.44 7.90 -3.02
C LYS A 86 34.38 8.69 -3.94
N TRP A 87 35.59 8.96 -3.45
CA TRP A 87 36.72 9.36 -4.27
C TRP A 87 37.69 8.18 -4.38
N ASP A 88 38.30 8.00 -5.55
CA ASP A 88 39.35 7.02 -5.77
C ASP A 88 40.49 7.61 -6.62
N ASP A 89 41.64 6.93 -6.59
CA ASP A 89 42.90 7.38 -7.20
C ASP A 89 42.82 7.53 -8.74
N SER A 90 41.69 7.21 -9.37
CA SER A 90 41.50 7.35 -10.82
C SER A 90 41.01 8.75 -11.23
N THR A 91 40.61 9.59 -10.28
CA THR A 91 40.12 10.97 -10.53
C THR A 91 40.95 11.98 -9.76
N SER A 92 41.30 13.10 -10.39
CA SER A 92 42.05 14.15 -9.69
C SER A 92 41.19 14.82 -8.61
N ILE A 93 41.82 15.48 -7.64
CA ILE A 93 41.07 16.19 -6.60
C ILE A 93 40.26 17.36 -7.15
N GLU A 94 40.77 18.02 -8.18
CA GLU A 94 40.07 19.09 -8.89
C GLU A 94 38.81 18.56 -9.58
N GLU A 95 38.92 17.42 -10.29
CA GLU A 95 37.77 16.75 -10.90
C GLU A 95 36.75 16.31 -9.85
N PHE A 96 37.21 15.83 -8.69
CA PHE A 96 36.34 15.45 -7.59
C PHE A 96 35.60 16.66 -6.98
N ILE A 97 36.29 17.78 -6.78
CA ILE A 97 35.67 19.06 -6.36
C ILE A 97 34.64 19.51 -7.41
N ASP A 98 34.94 19.39 -8.70
CA ASP A 98 34.02 19.72 -9.79
C ASP A 98 32.75 18.86 -9.75
N ILE A 99 32.87 17.56 -9.45
CA ILE A 99 31.72 16.68 -9.25
C ILE A 99 30.86 17.21 -8.10
N ILE A 100 31.45 17.54 -6.95
CA ILE A 100 30.71 18.04 -5.78
C ILE A 100 30.01 19.36 -6.12
N LYS A 101 30.73 20.32 -6.72
CA LYS A 101 30.19 21.62 -7.15
C LYS A 101 29.00 21.47 -8.07
N LYS A 102 29.07 20.55 -9.04
CA LYS A 102 27.97 20.25 -9.97
C LYS A 102 26.72 19.74 -9.25
N HIS A 103 26.88 18.85 -8.26
CA HIS A 103 25.75 18.35 -7.47
C HIS A 103 25.01 19.48 -6.73
N ILE A 104 25.77 20.35 -6.04
CA ILE A 104 25.21 21.42 -5.21
C ILE A 104 24.89 22.72 -5.95
N ASN A 105 25.24 22.79 -7.24
CA ASN A 105 25.17 24.00 -8.06
C ASN A 105 25.92 25.16 -7.39
N ALA A 106 27.24 25.00 -7.25
CA ALA A 106 28.14 25.97 -6.65
C ALA A 106 29.35 26.28 -7.53
N GLU A 107 29.91 27.45 -7.30
CA GLU A 107 31.21 27.85 -7.83
C GLU A 107 32.22 27.99 -6.69
N LEU A 108 33.44 27.51 -6.94
CA LEU A 108 34.59 27.70 -6.06
C LEU A 108 35.58 28.58 -6.81
N TYR A 109 35.91 29.74 -6.23
CA TYR A 109 36.84 30.67 -6.84
C TYR A 109 37.81 31.24 -5.82
N PHE A 110 38.94 31.74 -6.32
CA PHE A 110 39.93 32.44 -5.53
C PHE A 110 39.77 33.94 -5.74
N ASP A 111 39.43 34.66 -4.69
CA ASP A 111 39.30 36.11 -4.73
C ASP A 111 40.69 36.77 -4.61
N LYS A 112 41.08 37.51 -5.65
CA LYS A 112 42.39 38.17 -5.71
C LYS A 112 42.50 39.36 -4.75
N SER A 113 41.38 39.93 -4.31
CA SER A 113 41.35 41.12 -3.47
C SER A 113 41.76 40.83 -2.03
N ASP A 114 41.29 39.71 -1.47
CA ASP A 114 41.59 39.25 -0.11
C ASP A 114 42.45 37.98 -0.05
N ALA A 115 42.82 37.43 -1.22
CA ALA A 115 43.63 36.23 -1.40
C ALA A 115 43.03 34.98 -0.73
N LYS A 116 41.69 34.84 -0.77
CA LYS A 116 40.98 33.71 -0.17
C LYS A 116 40.14 32.91 -1.15
N TRP A 117 40.03 31.62 -0.89
CA TRP A 117 39.07 30.74 -1.53
C TRP A 117 37.66 30.95 -0.98
N LYS A 118 36.69 31.13 -1.88
CA LYS A 118 35.29 31.36 -1.56
C LYS A 118 34.40 30.33 -2.26
N LEU A 119 33.42 29.80 -1.53
CA LEU A 119 32.38 28.92 -2.05
C LEU A 119 31.08 29.71 -2.21
N TYR A 120 30.53 29.72 -3.43
CA TYR A 120 29.34 30.46 -3.78
C TYR A 120 28.27 29.53 -4.36
N LEU A 121 27.11 29.44 -3.68
CA LEU A 121 25.97 28.66 -4.15
C LEU A 121 25.11 29.48 -5.11
N ILE A 122 24.74 28.90 -6.24
CA ILE A 122 23.83 29.53 -7.20
C ILE A 122 22.39 29.30 -6.72
N ARG A 123 21.78 30.33 -6.11
CA ARG A 123 20.41 30.34 -5.56
C ARG A 123 19.69 31.66 -5.87
N ALA A 124 18.37 31.70 -5.63
CA ALA A 124 17.55 32.91 -5.72
C ALA A 124 17.70 33.78 -4.45
N ASP A 125 18.94 34.16 -4.08
CA ASP A 125 19.26 34.84 -2.82
C ASP A 125 19.61 36.33 -2.99
N TYR A 126 19.25 36.93 -4.13
CA TYR A 126 19.51 38.34 -4.43
C TYR A 126 18.22 39.17 -4.51
N ASN A 127 18.33 40.48 -4.23
CA ASN A 127 17.31 41.46 -4.54
C ASN A 127 17.65 42.10 -5.89
N ALA A 128 16.73 42.02 -6.86
CA ALA A 128 16.98 42.50 -8.21
C ALA A 128 17.40 43.98 -8.24
N ASN A 129 16.92 44.82 -7.32
CA ASN A 129 17.24 46.25 -7.30
C ASN A 129 18.68 46.57 -6.89
N ASP A 130 19.36 45.63 -6.23
CA ASP A 130 20.71 45.83 -5.70
C ASP A 130 21.79 45.28 -6.66
N LEU A 131 21.36 44.73 -7.81
CA LEU A 131 22.27 44.17 -8.82
C LEU A 131 22.89 45.26 -9.69
N ASP A 132 24.16 45.06 -10.04
CA ASP A 132 24.86 45.86 -11.04
C ASP A 132 24.10 45.87 -12.36
N HIS A 133 23.95 47.05 -12.96
CA HIS A 133 23.16 47.25 -14.16
C HIS A 133 24.04 47.68 -15.33
N LEU A 134 24.28 46.76 -16.25
CA LEU A 134 24.94 47.00 -17.52
C LEU A 134 23.92 47.42 -18.59
N ASN A 135 24.32 48.39 -19.40
CA ASN A 135 23.55 48.88 -20.54
C ASN A 135 24.47 49.06 -21.76
N GLU A 136 23.91 49.47 -22.90
CA GLU A 136 24.61 49.71 -24.17
C GLU A 136 25.86 50.61 -24.07
N SER A 137 25.95 51.49 -23.06
CA SER A 137 27.13 52.34 -22.87
C SER A 137 28.29 51.65 -22.15
N HIS A 138 28.03 50.53 -21.47
CA HIS A 138 29.02 49.75 -20.73
C HIS A 138 29.56 48.56 -21.53
N VAL A 139 28.76 48.04 -22.47
CA VAL A 139 28.97 46.75 -23.13
C VAL A 139 29.39 46.95 -24.59
N GLN A 140 30.38 46.17 -25.05
CA GLN A 140 30.85 46.13 -26.44
C GLN A 140 30.72 44.71 -27.00
N ASN A 141 30.56 44.58 -28.32
CA ASN A 141 30.48 43.29 -29.03
C ASN A 141 29.46 42.31 -28.42
N LEU A 142 28.28 42.81 -28.03
CA LEU A 142 27.23 41.97 -27.45
C LEU A 142 26.67 41.00 -28.50
N GLU A 143 26.91 39.72 -28.28
CA GLU A 143 26.25 38.63 -28.96
C GLU A 143 25.12 38.10 -28.07
N PHE A 144 23.94 37.87 -28.67
CA PHE A 144 22.77 37.34 -27.99
C PHE A 144 22.25 36.12 -28.75
N GLU A 145 22.11 35.00 -28.03
CA GLU A 145 21.56 33.77 -28.56
C GLU A 145 20.44 33.27 -27.65
N ARG A 146 19.35 32.77 -28.24
CA ARG A 146 18.27 32.09 -27.50
C ARG A 146 17.95 30.78 -28.20
N ARG A 147 17.92 29.69 -27.43
CA ARG A 147 17.64 28.35 -27.94
C ARG A 147 16.24 28.29 -28.54
N THR A 148 16.07 27.43 -29.54
CA THR A 148 14.73 27.20 -30.07
C THR A 148 13.95 26.29 -29.14
N LEU A 149 12.62 26.45 -29.11
CA LEU A 149 11.76 25.59 -28.29
C LEU A 149 11.89 24.11 -28.66
N ALA A 150 12.27 23.75 -29.89
CA ALA A 150 12.44 22.36 -30.31
C ALA A 150 13.66 21.66 -29.65
N GLU A 151 14.63 22.43 -29.15
CA GLU A 151 15.88 21.92 -28.57
C GLU A 151 15.86 21.88 -27.04
N CYS A 152 14.79 22.39 -26.41
CA CYS A 152 14.65 22.44 -24.96
C CYS A 152 14.29 21.05 -24.40
N ILE A 153 14.99 20.64 -23.34
CA ILE A 153 14.80 19.36 -22.68
C ILE A 153 13.50 19.37 -21.89
N ASN A 154 12.70 18.32 -22.03
CA ASN A 154 11.39 18.20 -21.36
C ASN A 154 11.31 16.97 -20.42
N SER A 155 12.39 16.20 -20.32
CA SER A 155 12.53 15.06 -19.43
C SER A 155 13.96 14.98 -18.89
N VAL A 156 14.14 14.87 -17.57
CA VAL A 156 15.45 14.65 -16.95
C VAL A 156 15.43 13.33 -16.19
N THR A 157 16.40 12.46 -16.49
CA THR A 157 16.66 11.24 -15.72
C THR A 157 17.93 11.42 -14.91
N LEU A 158 17.82 11.37 -13.59
CA LEU A 158 18.96 11.50 -12.68
C LEU A 158 19.33 10.14 -12.10
N THR A 159 20.58 9.74 -12.25
CA THR A 159 21.16 8.55 -11.61
C THR A 159 21.79 8.92 -10.27
N TYR A 160 21.48 8.18 -9.21
CA TYR A 160 22.03 8.37 -7.86
C TYR A 160 22.37 7.03 -7.22
N TRP A 161 23.17 7.02 -6.15
CA TRP A 161 23.51 5.80 -5.42
C TRP A 161 22.46 5.54 -4.34
N ASP A 162 21.61 4.54 -4.47
CA ASP A 162 20.57 4.25 -3.48
C ASP A 162 21.17 3.53 -2.27
N ARG A 163 21.21 4.21 -1.11
CA ARG A 163 21.74 3.63 0.15
C ARG A 163 20.94 2.40 0.59
N GLU A 164 19.62 2.44 0.47
CA GLU A 164 18.73 1.37 0.95
C GLU A 164 18.95 0.09 0.12
N ARG A 165 19.21 0.25 -1.18
CA ARG A 165 19.40 -0.88 -2.10
C ARG A 165 20.86 -1.22 -2.39
N SER A 166 21.81 -0.41 -1.91
CA SER A 166 23.24 -0.53 -2.17
C SER A 166 23.59 -0.68 -3.66
N LYS A 167 22.92 0.10 -4.53
CA LYS A 167 23.14 0.09 -5.99
C LYS A 167 22.73 1.41 -6.64
N ASP A 168 23.19 1.65 -7.87
CA ASP A 168 22.72 2.77 -8.70
C ASP A 168 21.21 2.65 -8.96
N SER A 169 20.49 3.76 -8.77
CA SER A 169 19.06 3.91 -9.07
C SER A 169 18.83 5.20 -9.86
N THR A 170 17.70 5.28 -10.56
CA THR A 170 17.35 6.42 -11.40
C THR A 170 16.01 7.01 -10.99
N VAL A 171 15.88 8.33 -11.12
CA VAL A 171 14.61 9.06 -11.00
C VAL A 171 14.40 9.89 -12.26
N THR A 172 13.19 9.81 -12.84
CA THR A 172 12.84 10.57 -14.03
C THR A 172 11.75 11.58 -13.71
N VAL A 173 11.96 12.83 -14.11
CA VAL A 173 11.01 13.94 -13.96
C VAL A 173 10.70 14.51 -15.34
N GLN A 174 9.43 14.81 -15.62
CA GLN A 174 8.94 15.24 -16.93
C GLN A 174 8.04 16.47 -16.84
N ASP A 175 8.10 17.33 -17.87
CA ASP A 175 7.15 18.43 -18.08
C ASP A 175 6.13 18.02 -19.15
N ILE A 176 4.95 17.57 -18.69
CA ILE A 176 3.87 17.04 -19.54
C ILE A 176 3.33 18.13 -20.48
N ALA A 177 3.28 19.39 -20.03
CA ALA A 177 2.79 20.49 -20.85
C ALA A 177 3.75 20.80 -22.01
N ARG A 178 5.07 20.75 -21.76
CA ARG A 178 6.09 20.91 -22.81
C ARG A 178 6.11 19.73 -23.77
N ILE A 179 5.97 18.49 -23.28
CA ILE A 179 5.89 17.30 -24.14
C ILE A 179 4.71 17.42 -25.12
N ALA A 180 3.55 17.91 -24.66
CA ALA A 180 2.39 18.15 -25.52
C ALA A 180 2.60 19.27 -26.56
N GLN A 181 3.41 20.28 -26.25
CA GLN A 181 3.74 21.38 -27.18
C GLN A 181 4.80 21.00 -28.21
N GLN A 182 5.73 20.10 -27.86
CA GLN A 182 6.85 19.66 -28.71
C GLN A 182 6.55 18.38 -29.50
N ASP A 183 5.41 17.73 -29.25
CA ASP A 183 5.00 16.46 -29.88
C ASP A 183 6.08 15.36 -29.79
N GLY A 184 6.73 15.25 -28.62
CA GLY A 184 7.81 14.29 -28.39
C GLY A 184 8.54 14.48 -27.06
N VAL A 185 9.26 13.44 -26.64
CA VAL A 185 10.10 13.47 -25.42
C VAL A 185 11.55 13.72 -25.81
N VAL A 186 12.13 14.80 -25.28
CA VAL A 186 13.54 15.17 -25.40
C VAL A 186 14.17 15.03 -24.03
N SER A 187 14.87 13.92 -23.82
CA SER A 187 15.40 13.55 -22.51
C SER A 187 16.90 13.80 -22.36
N GLN A 188 17.33 14.29 -21.19
CA GLN A 188 18.73 14.30 -20.78
C GLN A 188 18.95 13.43 -19.55
N SER A 189 20.06 12.69 -19.52
CA SER A 189 20.49 11.95 -18.32
C SER A 189 21.60 12.69 -17.58
N VAL A 190 21.53 12.74 -16.25
CA VAL A 190 22.53 13.34 -15.37
C VAL A 190 22.91 12.38 -14.25
N ASP A 191 24.20 12.29 -13.94
CA ASP A 191 24.70 11.37 -12.92
C ASP A 191 25.12 12.14 -11.67
N TYR A 192 24.35 11.99 -10.60
CA TYR A 192 24.59 12.57 -9.27
C TYR A 192 24.71 11.50 -8.19
N LYS A 193 25.74 10.65 -8.31
CA LYS A 193 26.01 9.50 -7.42
C LYS A 193 26.42 9.86 -5.99
N GLY A 194 26.65 11.13 -5.69
CA GLY A 194 26.88 11.58 -4.32
C GLY A 194 25.61 11.69 -3.48
N PHE A 195 24.42 11.74 -4.11
CA PHE A 195 23.17 11.73 -3.36
C PHE A 195 22.74 10.30 -3.05
N THR A 196 22.40 10.05 -1.79
CA THR A 196 22.09 8.70 -1.32
C THR A 196 20.63 8.42 -1.01
N ASN A 197 19.77 9.42 -1.22
CA ASN A 197 18.34 9.36 -0.92
C ASN A 197 17.50 9.84 -2.11
N ASN A 198 16.48 9.05 -2.46
CA ASN A 198 15.51 9.36 -3.51
C ASN A 198 14.87 10.74 -3.36
N GLY A 199 14.47 11.15 -2.15
CA GLY A 199 13.84 12.44 -1.91
C GLY A 199 14.73 13.64 -2.27
N LEU A 200 16.04 13.52 -2.01
CA LEU A 200 17.01 14.54 -2.44
C LEU A 200 17.23 14.48 -3.97
N ALA A 201 17.45 13.27 -4.50
CA ALA A 201 17.63 13.03 -5.93
C ALA A 201 16.46 13.57 -6.77
N SER A 202 15.22 13.36 -6.34
CA SER A 202 14.00 13.86 -6.98
C SER A 202 13.94 15.39 -7.00
N ARG A 203 14.23 16.05 -5.86
CA ARG A 203 14.23 17.53 -5.79
C ARG A 203 15.29 18.12 -6.70
N VAL A 204 16.47 17.50 -6.76
CA VAL A 204 17.54 17.94 -7.64
C VAL A 204 17.18 17.69 -9.11
N ALA A 205 16.63 16.53 -9.47
CA ALA A 205 16.17 16.25 -10.83
C ALA A 205 15.12 17.26 -11.30
N TYR A 206 14.23 17.69 -10.41
CA TYR A 206 13.26 18.75 -10.68
C TYR A 206 13.93 20.10 -10.93
N ARG A 207 14.91 20.51 -10.10
CA ARG A 207 15.72 21.73 -10.31
C ARG A 207 16.44 21.71 -11.65
N GLU A 208 17.04 20.56 -12.02
CA GLU A 208 17.70 20.38 -13.32
C GLU A 208 16.69 20.52 -14.47
N LEU A 209 15.53 19.87 -14.36
CA LEU A 209 14.47 20.00 -15.36
C LEU A 209 14.02 21.46 -15.51
N GLN A 210 13.83 22.21 -14.43
CA GLN A 210 13.47 23.63 -14.50
C GLN A 210 14.53 24.46 -15.25
N THR A 211 15.81 24.21 -15.01
CA THR A 211 16.90 24.93 -15.67
C THR A 211 17.04 24.55 -17.15
N LEU A 212 16.93 23.26 -17.46
CA LEU A 212 17.13 22.73 -18.82
C LEU A 212 15.90 22.89 -19.73
N SER A 213 14.71 22.96 -19.12
CA SER A 213 13.45 23.25 -19.83
C SER A 213 13.27 24.74 -20.07
N ALA A 214 13.93 25.62 -19.31
CA ALA A 214 13.85 27.05 -19.54
C ALA A 214 14.52 27.44 -20.87
N ASN A 215 13.84 28.29 -21.65
CA ASN A 215 14.43 28.84 -22.88
C ASN A 215 15.34 30.04 -22.54
N LEU A 216 16.40 29.75 -21.79
CA LEU A 216 17.36 30.75 -21.30
C LEU A 216 18.18 31.31 -22.45
N ALA A 217 18.27 32.63 -22.54
CA ALA A 217 19.21 33.29 -23.44
C ALA A 217 20.65 33.15 -22.94
N SER A 218 21.61 33.13 -23.86
CA SER A 218 23.04 33.28 -23.58
C SER A 218 23.53 34.57 -24.22
N VAL A 219 24.42 35.28 -23.53
CA VAL A 219 25.07 36.48 -24.03
C VAL A 219 26.58 36.35 -23.91
N SER A 220 27.29 36.90 -24.89
CA SER A 220 28.74 37.09 -24.83
C SER A 220 29.05 38.54 -25.13
N PHE A 221 29.89 39.18 -24.32
CA PHE A 221 30.23 40.59 -24.51
C PHE A 221 31.55 41.00 -23.89
N ASP A 222 32.07 42.13 -24.32
CA ASP A 222 33.27 42.76 -23.76
C ASP A 222 32.89 43.95 -22.87
N VAL A 223 33.52 44.05 -21.70
CA VAL A 223 33.31 45.14 -20.74
C VAL A 223 34.65 45.62 -20.17
N THR A 224 34.71 46.86 -19.71
CA THR A 224 35.92 47.40 -19.07
C THR A 224 36.13 46.75 -17.69
N GLU A 225 37.37 46.37 -17.37
CA GLU A 225 37.72 45.68 -16.10
C GLU A 225 37.23 46.42 -14.85
N SER A 226 37.23 47.76 -14.85
CA SER A 226 36.77 48.56 -13.71
C SER A 226 35.28 48.43 -13.39
N GLN A 227 34.44 48.00 -14.34
CA GLN A 227 33.00 47.82 -14.15
C GLN A 227 32.66 46.48 -13.50
N VAL A 228 33.57 45.51 -13.54
CA VAL A 228 33.34 44.12 -13.13
C VAL A 228 34.43 43.62 -12.18
N GLN A 229 35.09 44.55 -11.49
CA GLN A 229 36.26 44.26 -10.66
C GLN A 229 35.97 43.24 -9.55
N ASP A 230 34.77 43.28 -8.98
CA ASP A 230 34.32 42.40 -7.89
C ASP A 230 33.50 41.20 -8.40
N TRP A 231 33.46 40.98 -9.72
CA TRP A 231 32.67 39.90 -10.31
C TRP A 231 33.38 38.56 -10.24
N HIS A 232 32.57 37.52 -10.10
CA HIS A 232 33.01 36.13 -10.09
C HIS A 232 32.01 35.23 -10.84
N LEU A 233 32.40 33.98 -11.09
CA LEU A 233 31.53 32.99 -11.71
C LEU A 233 30.25 32.79 -10.88
N GLY A 234 29.10 32.74 -11.56
CA GLY A 234 27.78 32.62 -10.95
C GLY A 234 27.17 33.93 -10.42
N MET A 235 27.89 35.06 -10.46
CA MET A 235 27.39 36.36 -9.99
C MET A 235 26.22 36.86 -10.86
N PRO A 236 25.09 37.26 -10.26
CA PRO A 236 23.95 37.83 -10.99
C PRO A 236 24.15 39.31 -11.29
N PHE A 237 23.72 39.75 -12.48
CA PHE A 237 23.70 41.16 -12.89
C PHE A 237 22.52 41.45 -13.82
N LYS A 238 22.15 42.72 -13.96
CA LYS A 238 21.12 43.18 -14.90
C LYS A 238 21.75 43.65 -16.21
N LEU A 239 21.17 43.23 -17.32
CA LEU A 239 21.52 43.70 -18.66
C LEU A 239 20.32 44.38 -19.33
N SER A 240 20.54 45.53 -19.96
CA SER A 240 19.55 46.21 -20.79
C SER A 240 20.14 46.63 -22.12
N ASP A 241 19.46 46.26 -23.19
CA ASP A 241 19.84 46.57 -24.56
C ASP A 241 18.57 46.62 -25.41
N ILE A 242 18.28 47.78 -26.00
CA ILE A 242 17.04 47.99 -26.76
C ILE A 242 17.06 47.25 -28.09
N SER A 243 18.23 47.01 -28.67
CA SER A 243 18.40 46.35 -29.96
C SER A 243 18.04 44.87 -29.87
N TYR A 244 18.33 44.25 -28.72
CA TYR A 244 17.95 42.86 -28.41
C TYR A 244 16.66 42.74 -27.57
N GLY A 245 15.99 43.87 -27.27
CA GLY A 245 14.74 43.89 -26.51
C GLY A 245 14.90 43.51 -25.02
N LEU A 246 16.10 43.66 -24.47
CA LEU A 246 16.42 43.38 -23.07
C LEU A 246 16.11 44.61 -22.22
N SER A 247 15.18 44.46 -21.26
CA SER A 247 14.78 45.53 -20.34
C SER A 247 15.03 45.10 -18.89
N GLY A 248 16.28 45.12 -18.47
CA GLY A 248 16.68 44.76 -17.10
C GLY A 248 16.61 43.25 -16.84
N ALA A 249 16.85 42.45 -17.89
CA ALA A 249 16.92 41.00 -17.77
C ALA A 249 18.12 40.59 -16.91
N ILE A 250 17.96 39.55 -16.09
CA ILE A 250 18.98 39.13 -15.14
C ILE A 250 19.77 37.98 -15.74
N PHE A 251 21.09 38.11 -15.74
CA PHE A 251 22.03 37.12 -16.24
C PHE A 251 22.99 36.71 -15.12
N ARG A 252 23.58 35.52 -15.24
CA ARG A 252 24.68 35.05 -14.40
C ARG A 252 25.92 34.79 -15.22
N VAL A 253 27.05 35.23 -14.69
CA VAL A 253 28.38 35.02 -15.28
C VAL A 253 28.69 33.52 -15.33
N LYS A 254 28.99 33.01 -16.53
CA LYS A 254 29.40 31.62 -16.78
C LYS A 254 30.91 31.51 -16.96
N GLU A 255 31.52 32.48 -17.62
CA GLU A 255 32.95 32.52 -17.89
C GLU A 255 33.44 33.96 -17.94
N MET A 256 34.66 34.20 -17.46
CA MET A 256 35.35 35.49 -17.57
C MET A 256 36.74 35.26 -18.16
N ARG A 257 37.02 35.87 -19.31
CA ARG A 257 38.32 35.82 -19.98
C ARG A 257 39.00 37.17 -19.84
N PHE A 258 40.11 37.16 -19.09
CA PHE A 258 40.96 38.34 -18.91
C PHE A 258 41.89 38.51 -20.11
N GLY A 259 41.98 39.73 -20.64
CA GLY A 259 42.89 40.07 -21.74
C GLY A 259 44.38 40.03 -21.34
N ASP A 260 45.24 40.36 -22.31
CA ASP A 260 46.71 40.36 -22.17
C ASP A 260 47.29 41.62 -21.48
N GLY A 261 46.43 42.50 -20.93
CA GLY A 261 46.81 43.72 -20.23
C GLY A 261 47.14 44.92 -21.12
N ILE A 262 47.01 44.80 -22.45
CA ILE A 262 47.17 45.93 -23.39
C ILE A 262 45.84 46.66 -23.59
N ASN A 263 44.74 45.90 -23.68
CA ASN A 263 43.37 46.41 -23.68
C ASN A 263 42.71 46.05 -22.35
N ASN A 264 42.23 47.05 -21.61
CA ASN A 264 41.65 46.88 -20.27
C ASN A 264 40.20 46.32 -20.32
N THR A 265 39.98 45.32 -21.16
CA THR A 265 38.68 44.73 -21.49
C THR A 265 38.65 43.26 -21.09
N ILE A 266 37.53 42.84 -20.50
CA ILE A 266 37.24 41.46 -20.09
C ILE A 266 36.08 40.96 -20.95
N SER A 267 36.22 39.78 -21.53
CA SER A 267 35.16 39.09 -22.26
C SER A 267 34.38 38.21 -21.28
N ILE A 268 33.06 38.39 -21.25
CA ILE A 268 32.14 37.70 -20.33
C ILE A 268 31.14 36.90 -21.14
N ASP A 269 31.05 35.61 -20.81
CA ASP A 269 29.92 34.78 -21.24
C ASP A 269 28.95 34.64 -20.07
N ALA A 270 27.67 34.89 -20.30
CA ALA A 270 26.63 34.81 -19.28
C ALA A 270 25.36 34.14 -19.81
N VAL A 271 24.60 33.54 -18.90
CA VAL A 271 23.32 32.87 -19.20
C VAL A 271 22.21 33.51 -18.39
N GLU A 272 21.03 33.66 -19.00
CA GLU A 272 19.84 34.21 -18.38
C GLU A 272 19.48 33.42 -17.10
N ASP A 273 19.14 34.14 -16.03
CA ASP A 273 18.89 33.54 -14.73
C ASP A 273 17.50 32.88 -14.69
N SER A 274 17.47 31.56 -14.51
CA SER A 274 16.22 30.78 -14.47
C SER A 274 15.31 31.19 -13.30
N PHE A 275 15.85 31.74 -12.21
CA PHE A 275 15.08 32.17 -11.04
C PHE A 275 14.35 33.51 -11.25
N SER A 276 14.77 34.32 -12.24
CA SER A 276 14.21 35.65 -12.50
C SER A 276 12.98 35.65 -13.41
N SER A 277 12.75 34.55 -14.12
CA SER A 277 11.60 34.36 -15.01
C SER A 277 10.47 33.64 -14.28
N PRO A 278 9.26 34.23 -14.15
CA PRO A 278 8.14 33.56 -13.49
C PRO A 278 7.64 32.40 -14.36
N MET A 279 8.12 31.18 -14.11
CA MET A 279 7.43 29.99 -14.58
C MET A 279 6.18 29.76 -13.73
N GLN A 280 5.01 30.04 -14.30
CA GLN A 280 3.77 29.39 -13.87
C GLN A 280 3.88 27.90 -14.23
N SER A 281 4.45 27.13 -13.31
CA SER A 281 4.25 25.70 -13.26
C SER A 281 4.12 25.31 -11.80
N ILE A 282 2.88 25.31 -11.32
CA ILE A 282 2.53 24.49 -10.16
C ILE A 282 2.62 23.05 -10.66
N VAL A 283 3.82 22.47 -10.59
CA VAL A 283 3.93 21.01 -10.63
C VAL A 283 3.56 20.58 -9.23
N GLU A 284 2.38 19.97 -9.10
CA GLU A 284 2.04 19.23 -7.91
C GLU A 284 3.13 18.15 -7.74
N TYR A 285 3.91 18.26 -6.67
CA TYR A 285 4.78 17.17 -6.23
C TYR A 285 3.86 15.98 -5.98
N VAL A 286 3.82 15.04 -6.93
CA VAL A 286 3.37 13.69 -6.66
C VAL A 286 4.57 13.02 -6.03
N PRO A 287 4.65 12.87 -4.68
CA PRO A 287 5.65 12.00 -4.11
C PRO A 287 5.59 10.68 -4.88
N PRO A 288 6.74 10.08 -5.27
CA PRO A 288 6.69 8.67 -5.64
C PRO A 288 5.99 8.00 -4.47
N ILE A 289 4.88 7.30 -4.77
CA ILE A 289 4.26 6.42 -3.80
C ILE A 289 5.44 5.62 -3.27
N LYS A 290 5.76 5.76 -1.98
CA LYS A 290 6.56 4.74 -1.31
C LYS A 290 5.69 3.50 -1.42
N THR A 291 5.79 2.78 -2.53
CA THR A 291 5.33 1.40 -2.60
C THR A 291 6.28 0.70 -1.66
N ASN A 292 5.88 0.67 -0.40
CA ASN A 292 6.53 -0.14 0.58
C ASN A 292 6.37 -1.57 0.06
N TYR A 293 7.48 -2.13 -0.41
CA TYR A 293 7.56 -3.52 -0.87
C TYR A 293 7.79 -4.47 0.32
N GLU A 294 7.86 -3.97 1.55
CA GLU A 294 7.76 -4.84 2.72
C GLU A 294 6.45 -5.61 2.63
N ALA A 295 6.56 -6.91 2.89
CA ALA A 295 5.41 -7.77 3.01
C ALA A 295 4.59 -7.32 4.24
N LYS A 296 3.28 -7.33 4.11
CA LYS A 296 2.35 -6.91 5.16
C LYS A 296 1.37 -8.01 5.45
N ASP A 297 1.03 -8.16 6.73
CA ASP A 297 -0.02 -9.08 7.13
C ASP A 297 -1.33 -8.82 6.37
N ALA A 298 -1.97 -9.90 5.97
CA ALA A 298 -3.21 -9.87 5.19
C ALA A 298 -4.40 -10.14 6.10
N THR A 299 -5.51 -9.47 5.84
CA THR A 299 -6.80 -9.89 6.39
C THR A 299 -7.18 -11.22 5.75
N ALA A 300 -7.24 -12.27 6.55
CA ALA A 300 -7.54 -13.64 6.10
C ALA A 300 -8.73 -14.25 6.85
N ILE A 301 -9.27 -15.32 6.25
CA ILE A 301 -10.27 -16.20 6.84
C ILE A 301 -9.81 -17.65 6.68
N ALA A 302 -9.80 -18.39 7.78
CA ALA A 302 -9.60 -19.83 7.79
C ALA A 302 -10.96 -20.54 7.83
N PHE A 303 -11.04 -21.73 7.23
CA PHE A 303 -12.25 -22.55 7.23
C PHE A 303 -11.91 -24.04 7.12
N GLU A 304 -12.78 -24.87 7.69
CA GLU A 304 -12.82 -26.29 7.35
C GLU A 304 -13.45 -26.44 5.96
N VAL A 305 -12.82 -27.21 5.09
CA VAL A 305 -13.18 -27.30 3.67
C VAL A 305 -14.53 -28.02 3.52
N PRO A 306 -15.56 -27.40 2.89
CA PRO A 306 -16.85 -28.04 2.69
C PRO A 306 -16.75 -29.16 1.64
N TYR A 307 -17.70 -30.10 1.67
CA TYR A 307 -17.73 -31.24 0.74
C TYR A 307 -17.62 -30.82 -0.74
N ILE A 308 -18.36 -29.79 -1.16
CA ILE A 308 -18.35 -29.30 -2.54
C ILE A 308 -16.94 -28.87 -3.01
N GLU A 309 -16.18 -28.21 -2.15
CA GLU A 309 -14.84 -27.72 -2.48
C GLU A 309 -13.87 -28.89 -2.67
N LEU A 310 -13.97 -29.92 -1.84
CA LEU A 310 -13.20 -31.16 -2.00
C LEU A 310 -13.56 -31.89 -3.30
N VAL A 311 -14.84 -31.92 -3.65
CA VAL A 311 -15.31 -32.55 -4.90
C VAL A 311 -14.79 -31.80 -6.13
N GLU A 312 -14.77 -30.47 -6.10
CA GLU A 312 -14.24 -29.68 -7.21
C GLU A 312 -12.72 -29.82 -7.36
N GLN A 313 -12.00 -29.95 -6.24
CA GLN A 313 -10.54 -30.08 -6.24
C GLN A 313 -10.03 -31.48 -6.60
N TYR A 314 -10.66 -32.54 -6.05
CA TYR A 314 -10.16 -33.92 -6.14
C TYR A 314 -11.09 -34.86 -6.91
N GLY A 315 -12.33 -34.44 -7.18
CA GLY A 315 -13.35 -35.27 -7.82
C GLY A 315 -14.21 -36.06 -6.82
N GLN A 316 -15.49 -36.24 -7.18
CA GLN A 316 -16.49 -36.83 -6.30
C GLN A 316 -16.15 -38.28 -5.88
N ASP A 317 -15.81 -39.13 -6.86
CA ASP A 317 -15.53 -40.55 -6.60
C ASP A 317 -14.36 -40.74 -5.62
N GLU A 318 -13.34 -39.88 -5.70
CA GLU A 318 -12.17 -39.96 -4.81
C GLU A 318 -12.54 -39.59 -3.37
N ILE A 319 -13.24 -38.47 -3.20
CA ILE A 319 -13.65 -37.99 -1.87
C ILE A 319 -14.65 -38.93 -1.22
N ASP A 320 -15.60 -39.47 -1.97
CA ASP A 320 -16.59 -40.41 -1.44
C ASP A 320 -15.90 -41.69 -0.93
N VAL A 321 -14.90 -42.22 -1.67
CA VAL A 321 -14.11 -43.38 -1.21
C VAL A 321 -13.27 -43.06 0.02
N LYS A 322 -12.72 -41.85 0.13
CA LYS A 322 -11.96 -41.43 1.32
C LYS A 322 -12.88 -41.33 2.55
N LEU A 323 -14.05 -40.72 2.40
CA LEU A 323 -15.04 -40.57 3.46
C LEU A 323 -15.67 -41.90 3.89
N GLU A 324 -15.83 -42.87 2.97
CA GLU A 324 -16.28 -44.22 3.32
C GLU A 324 -15.26 -44.95 4.21
N LYS A 325 -13.97 -44.76 3.95
CA LYS A 325 -12.89 -45.36 4.76
C LYS A 325 -12.69 -44.66 6.10
N ASN A 326 -12.70 -43.32 6.07
CA ASN A 326 -12.47 -42.45 7.22
C ASN A 326 -13.57 -41.38 7.28
N PRO A 327 -14.72 -41.67 7.91
CA PRO A 327 -15.85 -40.73 8.00
C PRO A 327 -15.51 -39.42 8.70
N ASP A 328 -14.59 -39.44 9.66
CA ASP A 328 -14.19 -38.27 10.45
C ASP A 328 -13.12 -37.40 9.77
N LEU A 329 -12.85 -37.63 8.48
CA LEU A 329 -11.84 -36.91 7.70
C LEU A 329 -12.23 -35.44 7.50
N SER A 330 -11.25 -34.56 7.73
CA SER A 330 -11.34 -33.11 7.57
C SER A 330 -10.12 -32.59 6.82
N TYR A 331 -10.34 -31.51 6.07
CA TYR A 331 -9.30 -30.69 5.47
C TYR A 331 -9.54 -29.24 5.87
N VAL A 332 -8.48 -28.45 5.92
CA VAL A 332 -8.55 -27.03 6.27
C VAL A 332 -8.01 -26.18 5.13
N GLY A 333 -8.53 -24.96 5.02
CA GLY A 333 -8.13 -24.00 4.01
C GLY A 333 -8.14 -22.59 4.55
N MET A 334 -7.50 -21.70 3.81
CA MET A 334 -7.44 -20.28 4.12
C MET A 334 -7.55 -19.46 2.84
N ALA A 335 -8.18 -18.31 2.95
CA ALA A 335 -8.18 -17.28 1.92
C ALA A 335 -7.74 -15.96 2.53
N ALA A 336 -6.99 -15.17 1.76
CA ALA A 336 -6.47 -13.89 2.22
C ALA A 336 -6.78 -12.79 1.22
N ILE A 337 -6.92 -11.57 1.73
CA ILE A 337 -7.14 -10.38 0.92
C ILE A 337 -5.82 -9.70 0.60
N ARG A 338 -5.65 -9.27 -0.65
CA ARG A 338 -4.45 -8.52 -1.08
C ARG A 338 -4.27 -7.25 -0.22
N PRO A 339 -3.14 -7.10 0.52
CA PRO A 339 -2.90 -5.89 1.31
C PRO A 339 -2.75 -4.65 0.43
N ASN A 340 -1.98 -4.77 -0.66
CA ASN A 340 -1.81 -3.75 -1.69
C ASN A 340 -1.27 -4.38 -2.99
N ASN A 341 -1.22 -3.60 -4.09
CA ASN A 341 -0.80 -4.08 -5.42
C ASN A 341 0.67 -4.54 -5.51
N SER A 342 1.50 -4.35 -4.48
CA SER A 342 2.87 -4.85 -4.44
C SER A 342 2.97 -6.31 -3.98
N HIS A 343 1.90 -6.86 -3.40
CA HIS A 343 1.85 -8.25 -2.96
C HIS A 343 1.42 -9.14 -4.13
N ILE A 344 2.10 -10.26 -4.34
CA ILE A 344 1.88 -11.15 -5.48
C ILE A 344 0.93 -12.31 -5.11
N ASN A 345 1.24 -13.04 -4.04
CA ASN A 345 0.49 -14.16 -3.48
C ASN A 345 0.83 -14.30 -1.98
N ALA A 346 0.38 -15.38 -1.33
CA ALA A 346 0.82 -15.76 0.01
C ALA A 346 1.13 -17.26 0.11
N ALA A 347 2.11 -17.61 0.94
CA ALA A 347 2.37 -18.99 1.32
C ALA A 347 1.47 -19.38 2.50
N LEU A 348 0.81 -20.54 2.40
CA LEU A 348 -0.03 -21.10 3.45
C LEU A 348 0.80 -22.00 4.35
N PHE A 349 0.82 -21.68 5.64
CA PHE A 349 1.45 -22.49 6.67
C PHE A 349 0.39 -23.08 7.59
N SER A 350 0.56 -24.33 7.98
CA SER A 350 -0.31 -24.99 8.97
C SER A 350 0.50 -25.58 10.13
N ASP A 351 -0.12 -25.60 11.31
CA ASP A 351 0.43 -26.20 12.53
C ASP A 351 -0.67 -26.99 13.25
N ALA A 352 -0.46 -28.30 13.40
CA ALA A 352 -1.31 -29.20 14.17
C ALA A 352 -0.65 -29.66 15.50
N GLY A 353 0.34 -28.91 15.99
CA GLY A 353 1.05 -29.11 17.26
C GLY A 353 2.55 -29.40 17.15
N ALA A 354 3.11 -29.46 15.94
CA ALA A 354 4.52 -29.73 15.69
C ALA A 354 5.32 -28.47 15.30
N GLY A 355 4.65 -27.33 15.15
CA GLY A 355 5.17 -26.12 14.53
C GLY A 355 4.59 -25.91 13.14
N TYR A 356 4.76 -24.69 12.64
CA TYR A 356 4.24 -24.31 11.32
C TYR A 356 5.14 -24.83 10.19
N ASP A 357 4.52 -25.55 9.24
CA ASP A 357 5.13 -25.97 7.99
C ASP A 357 4.37 -25.39 6.79
N GLU A 358 5.08 -25.11 5.69
CA GLU A 358 4.46 -24.66 4.45
C GLU A 358 3.74 -25.82 3.76
N VAL A 359 2.43 -25.68 3.54
CA VAL A 359 1.59 -26.75 2.97
C VAL A 359 1.06 -26.44 1.58
N SER A 360 0.94 -25.15 1.25
CA SER A 360 0.40 -24.72 -0.04
C SER A 360 0.73 -23.24 -0.30
N THR A 361 0.28 -22.74 -1.45
CA THR A 361 0.26 -21.31 -1.75
C THR A 361 -1.17 -20.89 -2.08
N LEU A 362 -1.51 -19.64 -1.78
CA LEU A 362 -2.83 -19.09 -2.08
C LEU A 362 -2.69 -17.79 -2.87
N ASP A 363 -3.60 -17.60 -3.81
CA ASP A 363 -3.85 -16.32 -4.45
C ASP A 363 -4.75 -15.45 -3.56
N PHE A 364 -4.72 -14.14 -3.77
CA PHE A 364 -5.60 -13.24 -3.04
C PHE A 364 -7.03 -13.29 -3.57
N CYS A 365 -8.00 -13.34 -2.66
CA CYS A 365 -9.40 -13.42 -3.02
C CYS A 365 -10.05 -12.02 -3.18
N PRO A 366 -10.99 -11.87 -4.14
CA PRO A 366 -11.83 -10.68 -4.21
C PRO A 366 -12.61 -10.49 -2.90
N CYS A 367 -12.77 -9.24 -2.50
CA CYS A 367 -13.45 -8.91 -1.25
C CYS A 367 -14.21 -7.59 -1.31
N ALA A 368 -15.15 -7.46 -0.40
CA ALA A 368 -15.90 -6.24 -0.17
C ALA A 368 -16.37 -6.20 1.28
N GLU A 369 -16.94 -5.07 1.68
CA GLU A 369 -17.50 -4.87 3.01
C GLU A 369 -18.99 -4.54 2.88
N LEU A 370 -19.82 -5.07 3.78
CA LEU A 370 -21.25 -4.72 3.81
C LEU A 370 -21.43 -3.26 4.23
N LYS A 371 -22.04 -2.44 3.36
CA LYS A 371 -22.36 -1.05 3.66
C LYS A 371 -23.52 -0.92 4.65
N THR A 372 -24.47 -1.85 4.59
CA THR A 372 -25.65 -1.90 5.46
C THR A 372 -25.78 -3.29 6.05
N ALA A 373 -26.34 -3.38 7.26
CA ALA A 373 -26.72 -4.65 7.83
C ALA A 373 -27.76 -5.34 6.94
N ILE A 374 -27.75 -6.67 6.94
CA ILE A 374 -28.67 -7.50 6.18
C ILE A 374 -29.37 -8.49 7.11
N SER A 375 -30.65 -8.69 6.86
CA SER A 375 -31.49 -9.68 7.52
C SER A 375 -31.35 -11.06 6.86
N TYR A 376 -32.13 -12.04 7.31
CA TYR A 376 -32.10 -13.42 6.82
C TYR A 376 -32.52 -13.55 5.35
N THR A 377 -33.45 -12.71 4.89
CA THR A 377 -34.08 -12.81 3.57
C THR A 377 -33.48 -11.88 2.52
N ASP A 378 -32.58 -10.97 2.91
CA ASP A 378 -31.99 -10.01 2.00
C ASP A 378 -31.04 -10.70 1.02
N SER A 379 -31.35 -10.62 -0.27
CA SER A 379 -30.57 -11.22 -1.36
C SER A 379 -29.80 -10.20 -2.18
N VAL A 380 -29.97 -8.90 -1.92
CA VAL A 380 -29.26 -7.80 -2.59
C VAL A 380 -28.43 -7.06 -1.55
N LEU A 381 -27.11 -7.21 -1.65
CA LEU A 381 -26.15 -6.70 -0.69
C LEU A 381 -25.58 -5.36 -1.18
N GLN A 382 -25.66 -4.32 -0.36
CA GLN A 382 -25.01 -3.04 -0.62
C GLN A 382 -23.56 -3.10 -0.17
N LEU A 383 -22.61 -2.83 -1.07
CA LEU A 383 -21.19 -3.02 -0.81
C LEU A 383 -20.40 -1.71 -0.74
N GLN A 384 -19.35 -1.72 0.08
CA GLN A 384 -18.28 -0.72 0.12
C GLN A 384 -16.91 -1.41 0.13
N SER A 385 -15.82 -0.64 0.03
CA SER A 385 -14.44 -1.18 0.08
C SER A 385 -14.17 -2.32 -0.92
N ILE A 386 -14.82 -2.28 -2.10
CA ILE A 386 -14.81 -3.36 -3.10
C ILE A 386 -13.42 -3.47 -3.75
N ARG A 387 -12.87 -4.69 -3.79
CA ARG A 387 -11.56 -5.00 -4.37
C ARG A 387 -11.64 -6.26 -5.26
N GLU A 388 -11.06 -6.17 -6.45
CA GLU A 388 -10.89 -7.29 -7.40
C GLU A 388 -12.19 -7.97 -7.89
N PHE A 389 -13.33 -7.26 -7.82
CA PHE A 389 -14.63 -7.79 -8.29
C PHE A 389 -14.72 -8.01 -9.81
N ASN A 390 -13.74 -7.56 -10.59
CA ASN A 390 -13.59 -7.94 -11.99
C ASN A 390 -13.27 -9.43 -12.18
N LEU A 391 -12.86 -10.14 -11.13
CA LEU A 391 -12.61 -11.58 -11.13
C LEU A 391 -13.85 -12.40 -10.74
N VAL A 392 -14.88 -11.74 -10.18
CA VAL A 392 -16.08 -12.39 -9.66
C VAL A 392 -17.05 -12.70 -10.80
N LYS A 393 -17.53 -13.93 -10.83
CA LYS A 393 -18.51 -14.44 -11.81
C LYS A 393 -19.75 -14.94 -11.08
N ALA A 394 -20.84 -15.12 -11.85
CA ALA A 394 -21.99 -15.87 -11.37
C ALA A 394 -21.55 -17.25 -10.86
N SER A 395 -22.25 -17.73 -9.84
CA SER A 395 -22.02 -19.04 -9.21
C SER A 395 -20.76 -19.14 -8.37
N ASN A 396 -19.93 -18.08 -8.31
CA ASN A 396 -18.81 -18.06 -7.36
C ASN A 396 -19.30 -18.08 -5.92
N ARG A 397 -18.58 -18.85 -5.10
CA ARG A 397 -18.82 -18.95 -3.67
C ARG A 397 -18.24 -17.74 -2.95
N LEU A 398 -19.02 -17.20 -2.02
CA LEU A 398 -18.56 -16.18 -1.09
C LEU A 398 -18.92 -16.54 0.33
N GLN A 399 -18.16 -16.01 1.28
CA GLN A 399 -18.35 -16.23 2.70
C GLN A 399 -18.40 -14.91 3.46
N ILE A 400 -19.36 -14.81 4.38
CA ILE A 400 -19.42 -13.78 5.42
C ILE A 400 -19.60 -14.50 6.75
N GLY A 401 -18.64 -14.34 7.66
CA GLY A 401 -18.64 -15.10 8.92
C GLY A 401 -18.67 -16.61 8.64
N SER A 402 -19.70 -17.30 9.11
CA SER A 402 -19.93 -18.74 8.88
C SER A 402 -20.94 -19.06 7.78
N GLU A 403 -21.51 -18.06 7.09
CA GLU A 403 -22.49 -18.29 6.01
C GLU A 403 -21.79 -18.34 4.66
N LEU A 404 -22.06 -19.40 3.88
CA LEU A 404 -21.71 -19.46 2.46
C LEU A 404 -22.89 -18.96 1.62
N MET A 405 -22.59 -18.15 0.61
CA MET A 405 -23.55 -17.65 -0.38
C MET A 405 -22.99 -17.88 -1.78
N SER A 406 -23.86 -17.85 -2.79
CA SER A 406 -23.47 -17.91 -4.20
C SER A 406 -23.77 -16.60 -4.90
N VAL A 407 -22.83 -16.08 -5.68
CA VAL A 407 -23.02 -14.89 -6.49
C VAL A 407 -24.04 -15.16 -7.59
N VAL A 408 -24.98 -14.24 -7.79
CA VAL A 408 -25.91 -14.24 -8.94
C VAL A 408 -25.44 -13.19 -9.96
N SER A 409 -25.25 -11.96 -9.50
CA SER A 409 -24.78 -10.86 -10.34
C SER A 409 -24.21 -9.72 -9.50
N PHE A 410 -23.32 -8.93 -10.10
CA PHE A 410 -22.78 -7.72 -9.49
C PHE A 410 -23.05 -6.51 -10.39
N ASP A 411 -23.64 -5.47 -9.83
CA ASP A 411 -23.81 -4.17 -10.47
C ASP A 411 -22.74 -3.21 -9.93
N ALA A 412 -21.80 -2.85 -10.81
CA ALA A 412 -20.67 -2.00 -10.46
C ALA A 412 -21.06 -0.52 -10.25
N GLU A 413 -22.13 -0.04 -10.90
CA GLU A 413 -22.60 1.35 -10.78
C GLU A 413 -23.38 1.53 -9.48
N ALA A 414 -24.31 0.61 -9.19
CA ALA A 414 -25.09 0.61 -7.96
C ALA A 414 -24.28 0.11 -6.74
N LYS A 415 -23.14 -0.56 -6.97
CA LYS A 415 -22.34 -1.26 -5.94
C LYS A 415 -23.16 -2.30 -5.18
N THR A 416 -23.98 -3.04 -5.91
CA THR A 416 -24.88 -4.06 -5.35
C THR A 416 -24.51 -5.45 -5.84
N LEU A 417 -24.45 -6.40 -4.91
CA LEU A 417 -24.23 -7.81 -5.20
C LEU A 417 -25.51 -8.59 -4.93
N THR A 418 -26.05 -9.24 -5.96
CA THR A 418 -27.19 -10.15 -5.81
C THR A 418 -26.65 -11.55 -5.53
N VAL A 419 -27.18 -12.22 -4.50
CA VAL A 419 -26.69 -13.51 -4.02
C VAL A 419 -27.82 -14.50 -3.75
N LYS A 420 -27.50 -15.79 -3.79
CA LYS A 420 -28.26 -16.84 -3.13
C LYS A 420 -27.71 -17.06 -1.74
N ARG A 421 -28.54 -16.89 -0.72
CA ARG A 421 -28.21 -17.02 0.71
C ARG A 421 -28.16 -18.48 1.16
N GLY A 422 -27.34 -18.80 2.17
CA GLY A 422 -27.23 -20.13 2.79
C GLY A 422 -27.15 -21.28 1.79
N VAL A 423 -26.01 -21.41 1.11
CA VAL A 423 -25.76 -22.49 0.15
C VAL A 423 -25.04 -23.66 0.81
N PHE A 424 -25.18 -24.85 0.21
CA PHE A 424 -24.56 -26.10 0.63
C PHE A 424 -24.88 -26.49 2.08
N ASP A 425 -23.89 -26.47 2.96
CA ASP A 425 -23.96 -26.90 4.34
C ASP A 425 -24.21 -25.74 5.34
N THR A 426 -24.57 -24.56 4.83
CA THR A 426 -24.83 -23.37 5.64
C THR A 426 -26.26 -22.87 5.51
N VAL A 427 -26.71 -22.07 6.48
CA VAL A 427 -28.02 -21.42 6.51
C VAL A 427 -27.88 -19.89 6.57
N PRO A 428 -28.89 -19.11 6.13
CA PRO A 428 -28.83 -17.65 6.20
C PRO A 428 -28.70 -17.13 7.64
N THR A 429 -27.83 -16.14 7.85
CA THR A 429 -27.71 -15.43 9.13
C THR A 429 -27.85 -13.91 8.94
N GLN A 430 -28.11 -13.18 10.01
CA GLN A 430 -28.01 -11.72 9.95
C GLN A 430 -26.54 -11.30 9.96
N HIS A 431 -26.20 -10.27 9.18
CA HIS A 431 -24.85 -9.72 9.16
C HIS A 431 -24.91 -8.21 9.40
N LEU A 432 -23.98 -7.71 10.21
CA LEU A 432 -23.90 -6.29 10.53
C LEU A 432 -23.23 -5.50 9.39
N ALA A 433 -23.50 -4.20 9.33
CA ALA A 433 -22.70 -3.30 8.51
C ALA A 433 -21.22 -3.38 8.95
N GLY A 434 -20.31 -3.38 7.99
CA GLY A 434 -18.88 -3.57 8.23
C GLY A 434 -18.40 -5.02 8.15
N ALA A 435 -19.29 -6.01 8.01
CA ALA A 435 -18.87 -7.40 7.85
C ALA A 435 -18.10 -7.59 6.54
N MET A 436 -16.98 -8.30 6.62
CA MET A 436 -16.11 -8.58 5.48
C MET A 436 -16.64 -9.76 4.68
N LEU A 437 -16.69 -9.59 3.38
CA LEU A 437 -17.09 -10.58 2.40
C LEU A 437 -15.85 -11.09 1.67
N PHE A 438 -15.65 -12.40 1.67
CA PHE A 438 -14.55 -13.08 0.99
C PHE A 438 -15.11 -13.94 -0.16
N VAL A 439 -14.74 -13.65 -1.41
CA VAL A 439 -15.09 -14.49 -2.56
C VAL A 439 -13.93 -15.47 -2.81
N TRP A 440 -13.78 -16.43 -1.92
CA TRP A 440 -12.55 -17.20 -1.82
C TRP A 440 -12.44 -18.40 -2.75
N ASP A 441 -13.54 -18.90 -3.31
CA ASP A 441 -13.66 -19.99 -4.29
C ASP A 441 -12.32 -20.44 -4.96
N ASN A 442 -12.05 -20.00 -6.19
CA ASN A 442 -10.79 -20.30 -6.92
C ASN A 442 -9.57 -19.50 -6.43
N HIS A 443 -9.63 -18.88 -5.25
CA HIS A 443 -8.60 -17.99 -4.70
C HIS A 443 -8.30 -18.33 -3.23
N SER A 444 -8.35 -19.61 -2.89
CA SER A 444 -8.04 -20.14 -1.56
C SER A 444 -6.90 -21.14 -1.64
N GLY A 445 -6.14 -21.26 -0.55
CA GLY A 445 -5.14 -22.31 -0.37
C GLY A 445 -5.73 -23.40 0.50
N LEU A 446 -5.62 -24.64 0.04
CA LEU A 446 -6.02 -25.83 0.80
C LEU A 446 -4.77 -26.53 1.35
N ASP A 447 -4.87 -26.98 2.59
CA ASP A 447 -3.92 -27.95 3.16
C ASP A 447 -4.33 -29.36 2.70
N GLY A 448 -3.40 -30.05 2.01
CA GLY A 448 -3.61 -31.41 1.54
C GLY A 448 -3.49 -32.48 2.64
N THR A 449 -3.15 -32.09 3.87
CA THR A 449 -3.03 -32.98 5.02
C THR A 449 -4.41 -33.46 5.47
N GLU A 450 -4.50 -34.76 5.75
CA GLU A 450 -5.71 -35.40 6.25
C GLU A 450 -5.79 -35.24 7.77
N TYR A 451 -6.78 -34.49 8.25
CA TYR A 451 -7.06 -34.29 9.68
C TYR A 451 -8.29 -35.10 10.11
N LEU A 452 -8.44 -35.27 11.42
CA LEU A 452 -9.60 -35.91 12.02
C LEU A 452 -10.45 -34.91 12.81
N SER A 453 -11.73 -35.25 12.98
CA SER A 453 -12.64 -34.52 13.87
C SER A 453 -12.02 -34.27 15.25
N CYS A 454 -12.27 -33.08 15.81
CA CYS A 454 -11.72 -32.54 17.05
C CYS A 454 -10.23 -32.16 17.04
N GLU A 455 -9.49 -32.36 15.94
CA GLU A 455 -8.15 -31.80 15.82
C GLU A 455 -8.22 -30.28 15.62
N ALA A 456 -7.31 -29.56 16.27
CA ALA A 456 -7.16 -28.12 16.13
C ALA A 456 -5.95 -27.83 15.25
N VAL A 457 -6.16 -27.06 14.19
CA VAL A 457 -5.13 -26.65 13.23
C VAL A 457 -5.05 -25.14 13.20
N SER A 458 -3.85 -24.60 13.35
CA SER A 458 -3.57 -23.18 13.21
C SER A 458 -3.02 -22.88 11.83
N LEU A 459 -3.61 -21.91 11.12
CA LEU A 459 -3.21 -21.51 9.78
C LEU A 459 -2.64 -20.09 9.78
N LYS A 460 -1.65 -19.84 8.92
CA LYS A 460 -1.07 -18.52 8.66
C LYS A 460 -0.89 -18.29 7.17
N ALA A 461 -1.18 -17.07 6.72
CA ALA A 461 -0.88 -16.62 5.36
C ALA A 461 0.33 -15.67 5.38
N LEU A 462 1.48 -16.14 4.90
CA LEU A 462 2.69 -15.33 4.78
C LEU A 462 2.70 -14.67 3.41
N THR A 463 2.31 -13.40 3.35
CA THR A 463 2.25 -12.66 2.09
C THR A 463 3.62 -12.46 1.48
N GLN A 464 3.69 -12.46 0.15
CA GLN A 464 4.93 -12.28 -0.59
C GLN A 464 4.83 -11.04 -1.50
N THR A 465 5.93 -10.31 -1.59
CA THR A 465 6.16 -9.26 -2.60
C THR A 465 7.36 -9.67 -3.46
N ASN A 466 7.68 -8.89 -4.49
CA ASN A 466 8.90 -9.14 -5.29
C ASN A 466 10.21 -8.91 -4.51
N ALA A 467 10.15 -8.31 -3.32
CA ALA A 467 11.34 -7.92 -2.54
C ALA A 467 11.43 -8.64 -1.20
N ASP A 468 10.33 -9.17 -0.67
CA ASP A 468 10.24 -9.64 0.71
C ASP A 468 9.12 -10.68 0.91
N GLN A 469 9.24 -11.48 1.96
CA GLN A 469 8.21 -12.39 2.43
C GLN A 469 7.93 -12.10 3.89
N LEU A 470 6.63 -12.04 4.24
CA LEU A 470 6.21 -11.77 5.61
C LEU A 470 6.78 -12.82 6.56
N SER A 471 7.36 -12.37 7.67
CA SER A 471 7.89 -13.31 8.65
C SER A 471 6.76 -14.07 9.34
N ILE A 472 7.03 -15.32 9.72
CA ILE A 472 6.04 -16.16 10.41
C ILE A 472 5.59 -15.60 11.76
N ALA A 473 6.44 -14.80 12.40
CA ALA A 473 6.16 -14.15 13.67
C ALA A 473 5.17 -12.97 13.53
N GLU A 474 5.14 -12.33 12.36
CA GLU A 474 4.27 -11.18 12.07
C GLU A 474 2.92 -11.59 11.47
N ALA A 475 2.84 -12.78 10.86
CA ALA A 475 1.61 -13.30 10.28
C ALA A 475 0.57 -13.66 11.36
N THR A 476 -0.68 -13.21 11.15
CA THR A 476 -1.80 -13.52 12.06
C THR A 476 -2.17 -15.01 12.00
N ALA A 477 -2.27 -15.65 13.16
CA ALA A 477 -2.70 -17.03 13.30
C ALA A 477 -4.22 -17.14 13.31
N HIS A 478 -4.77 -18.11 12.58
CA HIS A 478 -6.19 -18.44 12.56
C HIS A 478 -6.39 -19.91 12.93
N GLU A 479 -7.06 -20.17 14.05
CA GLU A 479 -7.32 -21.52 14.53
C GLU A 479 -8.66 -22.05 14.02
N ILE A 480 -8.66 -23.30 13.56
CA ILE A 480 -9.85 -24.06 13.17
C ILE A 480 -9.85 -25.39 13.91
N THR A 481 -11.01 -25.76 14.45
CA THR A 481 -11.24 -27.10 14.99
C THR A 481 -12.03 -27.91 13.96
N CYS A 482 -11.44 -29.01 13.51
CA CYS A 482 -12.05 -29.93 12.55
C CYS A 482 -13.31 -30.56 13.14
N SER A 483 -14.38 -30.63 12.34
CA SER A 483 -15.69 -31.13 12.76
C SER A 483 -16.22 -32.27 11.88
N ALA A 484 -15.37 -32.83 11.01
CA ALA A 484 -15.75 -33.74 9.93
C ALA A 484 -16.83 -33.13 9.02
N ARG A 485 -16.62 -31.89 8.55
CA ARG A 485 -17.62 -31.12 7.80
C ARG A 485 -18.10 -31.85 6.53
N ALA A 486 -17.21 -32.56 5.84
CA ALA A 486 -17.50 -33.15 4.53
C ALA A 486 -18.46 -34.36 4.55
N ILE A 487 -18.50 -35.14 5.64
CA ILE A 487 -19.42 -36.28 5.77
C ILE A 487 -20.83 -35.85 6.20
N ARG A 488 -20.97 -34.66 6.79
CA ARG A 488 -22.24 -34.21 7.38
C ARG A 488 -23.31 -33.96 6.30
N PRO A 489 -24.57 -34.34 6.55
CA PRO A 489 -25.66 -34.02 5.63
C PRO A 489 -25.89 -32.51 5.56
N TYR A 490 -26.38 -32.02 4.42
CA TYR A 490 -26.76 -30.60 4.30
C TYR A 490 -27.98 -30.28 5.17
N PRO A 491 -28.06 -29.06 5.74
CA PRO A 491 -29.18 -28.64 6.57
C PRO A 491 -30.48 -28.54 5.75
N PRO A 492 -31.64 -28.61 6.42
CA PRO A 492 -32.91 -28.36 5.77
C PRO A 492 -32.95 -26.92 5.24
N ALA A 493 -33.45 -26.77 4.03
CA ALA A 493 -33.60 -25.47 3.38
C ALA A 493 -35.07 -25.06 3.33
N ASN A 494 -35.35 -23.85 2.86
CA ASN A 494 -36.70 -23.34 2.60
C ASN A 494 -37.63 -23.52 3.80
N VAL A 495 -37.07 -23.33 5.00
CA VAL A 495 -37.83 -23.51 6.24
C VAL A 495 -38.81 -22.37 6.38
N LYS A 496 -40.09 -22.70 6.52
CA LYS A 496 -41.18 -21.75 6.74
C LYS A 496 -41.90 -22.08 8.03
N ILE A 497 -42.26 -21.03 8.75
CA ILE A 497 -43.10 -21.07 9.94
C ILE A 497 -44.44 -20.47 9.53
N ASN A 498 -45.51 -21.27 9.61
CA ASN A 498 -46.86 -20.88 9.21
C ASN A 498 -46.94 -20.31 7.77
N GLY A 499 -46.08 -20.80 6.87
CA GLY A 499 -46.02 -20.38 5.47
C GLY A 499 -45.10 -19.18 5.18
N GLU A 500 -44.58 -18.52 6.22
CA GLU A 500 -43.72 -17.34 6.13
C GLU A 500 -42.26 -17.65 6.48
N TYR A 501 -41.33 -16.83 5.98
CA TYR A 501 -39.91 -16.92 6.33
C TYR A 501 -39.61 -16.01 7.52
N TYR A 502 -38.98 -16.55 8.56
CA TYR A 502 -38.54 -15.80 9.74
C TYR A 502 -39.60 -14.80 10.31
N PRO A 503 -40.84 -15.25 10.60
CA PRO A 503 -41.88 -14.38 11.14
C PRO A 503 -41.57 -13.99 12.59
N ALA A 504 -41.79 -12.72 12.96
CA ALA A 504 -41.56 -12.26 14.33
C ALA A 504 -42.51 -12.91 15.35
N GLU A 505 -43.75 -13.17 14.96
CA GLU A 505 -44.78 -13.74 15.83
C GLU A 505 -45.63 -14.81 15.12
N ILE A 506 -46.26 -15.69 15.91
CA ILE A 506 -47.29 -16.63 15.48
C ILE A 506 -48.53 -16.54 16.38
N GLU A 507 -49.71 -16.68 15.78
CA GLU A 507 -51.01 -16.67 16.49
C GLU A 507 -51.66 -18.06 16.58
N THR A 508 -51.19 -19.00 15.78
CA THR A 508 -51.78 -20.34 15.62
C THR A 508 -50.79 -21.44 16.02
N ASP A 509 -51.18 -22.69 15.80
CA ASP A 509 -50.25 -23.82 15.84
C ASP A 509 -48.97 -23.50 15.06
N LEU A 510 -47.84 -23.98 15.57
CA LEU A 510 -46.55 -23.87 14.92
C LEU A 510 -46.46 -24.92 13.81
N VAL A 511 -46.64 -24.50 12.57
CA VAL A 511 -46.53 -25.34 11.38
C VAL A 511 -45.19 -25.07 10.69
N LEU A 512 -44.32 -26.07 10.71
CA LEU A 512 -43.04 -26.07 10.02
C LEU A 512 -43.16 -26.81 8.69
N THR A 513 -42.57 -26.23 7.65
CA THR A 513 -42.30 -26.92 6.37
C THR A 513 -40.89 -26.62 5.94
N TRP A 514 -40.22 -27.56 5.29
CA TRP A 514 -38.86 -27.37 4.76
C TRP A 514 -38.65 -28.18 3.48
N ALA A 515 -37.51 -27.96 2.85
CA ALA A 515 -37.06 -28.63 1.64
C ALA A 515 -35.82 -29.46 1.91
N ASP A 516 -35.79 -30.63 1.28
CA ASP A 516 -34.66 -31.55 1.30
C ASP A 516 -33.44 -31.01 0.52
N ARG A 517 -32.26 -31.39 1.00
CA ARG A 517 -30.96 -31.14 0.38
C ARG A 517 -30.16 -32.44 0.29
N ASN A 518 -29.21 -32.49 -0.64
CA ASN A 518 -28.41 -33.69 -0.87
C ASN A 518 -27.01 -33.32 -1.37
N ARG A 519 -25.99 -33.58 -0.55
CA ARG A 519 -24.61 -33.21 -0.85
C ARG A 519 -24.09 -33.92 -2.10
N LEU A 520 -24.47 -35.19 -2.31
CA LEU A 520 -23.99 -36.04 -3.40
C LEU A 520 -24.60 -35.68 -4.77
N GLN A 521 -25.69 -34.91 -4.78
CA GLN A 521 -26.35 -34.43 -6.00
C GLN A 521 -26.06 -32.95 -6.29
N GLN A 522 -25.57 -32.21 -5.30
CA GLN A 522 -25.23 -30.79 -5.41
C GLN A 522 -23.72 -30.60 -5.65
N THR A 523 -23.14 -31.45 -6.50
CA THR A 523 -21.71 -31.47 -6.84
C THR A 523 -21.38 -30.79 -8.18
N GLY A 524 -22.39 -30.27 -8.88
CA GLY A 524 -22.22 -29.52 -10.11
C GLY A 524 -23.46 -28.70 -10.47
N GLY A 525 -23.29 -27.77 -11.41
CA GLY A 525 -24.34 -26.83 -11.81
C GLY A 525 -24.48 -25.64 -10.85
N GLU A 526 -25.62 -24.97 -10.92
CA GLU A 526 -25.88 -23.77 -10.12
C GLU A 526 -26.12 -24.10 -8.64
N PRO A 527 -25.41 -23.45 -7.69
CA PRO A 527 -25.65 -23.66 -6.26
C PRO A 527 -27.11 -23.38 -5.88
N LEU A 528 -27.68 -24.24 -5.05
CA LEU A 528 -29.03 -24.08 -4.52
C LEU A 528 -29.00 -23.22 -3.25
N GLY A 529 -29.71 -22.10 -3.27
CA GLY A 529 -29.89 -21.23 -2.12
C GLY A 529 -30.95 -21.73 -1.14
N PHE A 530 -30.94 -21.20 0.07
CA PHE A 530 -31.88 -21.56 1.12
C PHE A 530 -33.35 -21.43 0.69
N PHE A 531 -33.70 -20.39 -0.07
CA PHE A 531 -35.10 -20.11 -0.45
C PHE A 531 -35.61 -20.88 -1.67
N GLU A 532 -34.78 -21.75 -2.25
CA GLU A 532 -35.14 -22.53 -3.45
C GLU A 532 -35.76 -23.89 -3.09
N GLY A 533 -36.45 -24.50 -4.07
CA GLY A 533 -37.05 -25.83 -3.92
C GLY A 533 -36.04 -26.93 -3.56
N GLY A 534 -36.55 -28.02 -3.00
CA GLY A 534 -35.74 -29.17 -2.59
C GLY A 534 -35.36 -30.09 -3.73
N ILE A 535 -34.40 -30.97 -3.46
CA ILE A 535 -34.06 -32.12 -4.29
C ILE A 535 -34.23 -33.40 -3.49
N THR A 536 -34.16 -34.57 -4.12
CA THR A 536 -34.27 -35.83 -3.40
C THR A 536 -33.22 -35.92 -2.29
N ALA A 537 -33.67 -36.07 -1.04
CA ALA A 537 -32.80 -36.19 0.13
C ALA A 537 -31.72 -37.26 -0.06
N GLU A 538 -30.55 -37.05 0.54
CA GLU A 538 -29.52 -38.09 0.60
C GLU A 538 -30.07 -39.32 1.31
N THR A 539 -29.73 -40.51 0.82
CA THR A 539 -30.23 -41.77 1.40
C THR A 539 -29.86 -41.86 2.87
N GLY A 540 -30.84 -42.15 3.73
CA GLY A 540 -30.65 -42.24 5.18
C GLY A 540 -30.80 -40.91 5.93
N THR A 541 -31.09 -39.80 5.24
CA THR A 541 -31.35 -38.50 5.90
C THR A 541 -32.67 -38.54 6.67
N LEU A 542 -32.60 -38.17 7.94
CA LEU A 542 -33.71 -37.95 8.86
C LEU A 542 -33.63 -36.52 9.38
N TYR A 543 -34.70 -36.03 10.01
CA TYR A 543 -34.69 -34.72 10.65
C TYR A 543 -34.87 -34.82 12.16
N GLN A 544 -34.22 -33.89 12.86
CA GLN A 544 -34.38 -33.66 14.29
C GLN A 544 -34.80 -32.23 14.53
N LEU A 545 -35.79 -32.08 15.39
CA LEU A 545 -36.37 -30.81 15.78
C LEU A 545 -36.22 -30.64 17.29
N VAL A 546 -35.55 -29.56 17.70
CA VAL A 546 -35.51 -29.13 19.09
C VAL A 546 -36.39 -27.89 19.23
N LEU A 547 -37.38 -27.97 20.11
CA LEU A 547 -38.23 -26.83 20.47
C LEU A 547 -37.90 -26.41 21.89
N ILE A 548 -37.44 -25.18 22.05
CA ILE A 548 -37.13 -24.58 23.35
C ILE A 548 -38.15 -23.47 23.61
N GLU A 549 -39.01 -23.71 24.57
CA GLU A 549 -40.05 -22.80 25.01
C GLU A 549 -39.54 -21.94 26.16
N ARG A 550 -39.69 -20.61 26.06
CA ARG A 550 -39.25 -19.66 27.09
C ARG A 550 -40.38 -18.75 27.55
N ASP A 551 -40.32 -18.31 28.79
CA ASP A 551 -41.29 -17.37 29.38
C ASP A 551 -41.00 -15.89 29.04
N GLU A 552 -41.74 -14.98 29.67
CA GLU A 552 -41.63 -13.53 29.49
C GLU A 552 -40.27 -12.95 29.92
N ASN A 553 -39.55 -13.64 30.80
CA ASN A 553 -38.23 -13.25 31.27
C ASN A 553 -37.12 -13.94 30.49
N ASN A 554 -37.47 -14.58 29.36
CA ASN A 554 -36.56 -15.36 28.51
C ASN A 554 -35.95 -16.58 29.25
N ILE A 555 -36.65 -17.10 30.26
CA ILE A 555 -36.23 -18.29 31.00
C ILE A 555 -36.83 -19.52 30.31
N GLU A 556 -35.99 -20.53 30.06
CA GLU A 556 -36.43 -21.81 29.51
C GLU A 556 -37.41 -22.50 30.46
N VAL A 557 -38.63 -22.76 29.96
CA VAL A 557 -39.68 -23.47 30.69
C VAL A 557 -39.82 -24.93 30.22
N ARG A 558 -39.44 -25.22 28.98
CA ARG A 558 -39.49 -26.58 28.43
C ARG A 558 -38.60 -26.72 27.20
N THR A 559 -37.90 -27.84 27.10
CA THR A 559 -37.20 -28.28 25.89
C THR A 559 -37.74 -29.62 25.41
N GLN A 560 -38.00 -29.73 24.11
CA GLN A 560 -38.45 -30.96 23.45
C GLN A 560 -37.47 -31.34 22.35
N ASN A 561 -36.88 -32.53 22.46
CA ASN A 561 -35.99 -33.11 21.45
C ASN A 561 -36.76 -34.17 20.66
N LEU A 562 -37.17 -33.84 19.44
CA LEU A 562 -38.07 -34.63 18.62
C LEU A 562 -37.32 -35.22 17.43
N SER A 563 -37.37 -36.55 17.28
CA SER A 563 -36.98 -37.21 16.03
C SER A 563 -38.21 -37.29 15.13
N ILE A 564 -38.19 -36.56 14.03
CA ILE A 564 -39.35 -36.38 13.14
C ILE A 564 -39.28 -37.29 11.91
N GLY A 565 -38.17 -38.00 11.71
CA GLY A 565 -37.99 -38.97 10.62
C GLY A 565 -37.75 -38.32 9.26
N ALA A 566 -38.01 -39.05 8.18
CA ALA A 566 -37.87 -38.58 6.79
C ALA A 566 -39.17 -37.90 6.32
N VAL A 567 -39.49 -36.74 6.91
CA VAL A 567 -40.66 -35.91 6.57
C VAL A 567 -40.21 -34.49 6.27
N ASN A 568 -41.08 -33.69 5.62
CA ASN A 568 -40.81 -32.30 5.27
C ASN A 568 -41.77 -31.30 5.94
N THR A 569 -42.52 -31.76 6.94
CA THR A 569 -43.44 -30.93 7.70
C THR A 569 -43.62 -31.45 9.12
N TYR A 570 -43.89 -30.51 10.03
CA TYR A 570 -44.23 -30.82 11.42
C TYR A 570 -45.21 -29.78 11.95
N THR A 571 -46.20 -30.21 12.74
CA THR A 571 -47.15 -29.32 13.39
C THR A 571 -47.06 -29.50 14.90
N PHE A 572 -46.75 -28.42 15.61
CA PHE A 572 -46.81 -28.34 17.06
C PHE A 572 -48.00 -27.50 17.49
N ALA A 573 -48.99 -28.15 18.08
CA ALA A 573 -50.22 -27.48 18.49
C ALA A 573 -49.94 -26.43 19.57
N ILE A 574 -50.52 -25.24 19.44
CA ILE A 574 -50.36 -24.17 20.44
C ILE A 574 -50.88 -24.59 21.81
N THR A 575 -51.89 -25.47 21.82
CA THR A 575 -52.46 -26.06 23.04
C THR A 575 -51.53 -27.06 23.75
N ALA A 576 -50.50 -27.55 23.06
CA ALA A 576 -49.48 -28.45 23.62
C ALA A 576 -48.24 -27.70 24.16
N MET A 577 -48.18 -26.38 23.94
CA MET A 577 -47.15 -25.50 24.50
C MET A 577 -47.34 -25.36 26.02
N HIS A 578 -46.25 -25.11 26.73
CA HIS A 578 -46.30 -24.79 28.15
C HIS A 578 -47.07 -23.47 28.37
N VAL A 579 -47.85 -23.39 29.45
CA VAL A 579 -48.78 -22.26 29.70
C VAL A 579 -48.07 -20.91 29.82
N ASN A 580 -46.80 -20.92 30.24
CA ASN A 580 -45.99 -19.71 30.38
C ASN A 580 -45.17 -19.38 29.13
N THR A 581 -45.26 -20.17 28.06
CA THR A 581 -44.48 -19.94 26.85
C THR A 581 -44.85 -18.59 26.23
N ARG A 582 -43.83 -17.79 25.96
CA ARG A 582 -43.90 -16.49 25.26
C ARG A 582 -43.09 -16.51 23.98
N THR A 583 -41.98 -17.23 23.96
CA THR A 583 -41.17 -17.40 22.76
C THR A 583 -40.81 -18.87 22.57
N ILE A 584 -40.64 -19.27 21.32
CA ILE A 584 -40.22 -20.62 20.95
C ILE A 584 -39.03 -20.51 20.02
N GLN A 585 -37.91 -21.06 20.45
CA GLN A 585 -36.75 -21.29 19.59
C GLN A 585 -36.90 -22.64 18.91
N ILE A 586 -36.73 -22.62 17.59
CA ILE A 586 -36.89 -23.74 16.68
C ILE A 586 -35.51 -24.07 16.15
N VAL A 587 -34.97 -25.23 16.53
CA VAL A 587 -33.69 -25.72 15.99
C VAL A 587 -33.95 -26.97 15.17
N LEU A 588 -33.89 -26.85 13.85
CA LEU A 588 -34.15 -27.92 12.90
C LEU A 588 -32.85 -28.32 12.18
N ARG A 589 -32.47 -29.59 12.27
CA ARG A 589 -31.24 -30.14 11.68
C ARG A 589 -31.48 -31.45 10.93
N SER A 590 -30.60 -31.75 9.98
CA SER A 590 -30.55 -33.04 9.29
C SER A 590 -29.66 -34.00 10.06
N LEU A 591 -30.02 -35.29 10.06
CA LEU A 591 -29.29 -36.40 10.67
C LEU A 591 -29.07 -37.49 9.64
N ARG A 592 -27.84 -38.00 9.53
CA ARG A 592 -27.51 -39.16 8.67
C ARG A 592 -26.34 -39.90 9.28
N ASP A 593 -26.47 -41.22 9.46
CA ASP A 593 -25.38 -42.09 9.95
C ASP A 593 -24.73 -41.60 11.27
N SER A 594 -25.53 -41.03 12.19
CA SER A 594 -25.11 -40.39 13.45
C SER A 594 -24.42 -39.02 13.32
N TYR A 595 -24.26 -38.50 12.11
CA TYR A 595 -23.80 -37.14 11.86
C TYR A 595 -24.97 -36.17 11.77
N GLU A 596 -24.83 -35.04 12.47
CA GLU A 596 -25.73 -33.90 12.34
C GLU A 596 -25.22 -32.95 11.26
N SER A 597 -26.12 -32.23 10.60
CA SER A 597 -25.75 -31.17 9.65
C SER A 597 -24.80 -30.15 10.30
N TYR A 598 -23.87 -29.62 9.50
CA TYR A 598 -22.85 -28.67 9.99
C TYR A 598 -23.47 -27.43 10.65
N GLN A 599 -24.54 -26.90 10.05
CA GLN A 599 -25.39 -25.89 10.65
C GLN A 599 -26.82 -26.42 10.81
N ALA A 600 -27.63 -25.69 11.58
CA ALA A 600 -29.05 -25.96 11.76
C ALA A 600 -29.84 -24.68 11.47
N PHE A 601 -31.08 -24.81 11.02
CA PHE A 601 -32.00 -23.69 11.06
C PHE A 601 -32.31 -23.40 12.53
N ASP A 602 -31.94 -22.22 13.02
CA ASP A 602 -32.16 -21.78 14.39
C ASP A 602 -32.85 -20.41 14.37
N TYR A 603 -34.10 -20.38 14.80
CA TYR A 603 -34.88 -19.15 14.84
C TYR A 603 -35.86 -19.13 16.01
N THR A 604 -36.01 -17.95 16.63
CA THR A 604 -36.96 -17.73 17.72
C THR A 604 -38.14 -16.91 17.25
N VAL A 605 -39.34 -17.40 17.52
CA VAL A 605 -40.61 -16.73 17.23
C VAL A 605 -41.37 -16.42 18.50
N GLU A 606 -42.06 -15.29 18.54
CA GLU A 606 -42.91 -14.89 19.65
C GLU A 606 -44.33 -15.47 19.49
N LEU A 607 -44.97 -15.83 20.60
CA LEU A 607 -46.39 -16.11 20.62
C LEU A 607 -47.14 -14.80 20.75
N SER A 608 -47.97 -14.47 19.77
CA SER A 608 -48.75 -13.23 19.79
C SER A 608 -49.67 -13.24 21.01
N GLN A 609 -49.48 -12.27 21.91
CA GLN A 609 -50.32 -12.10 23.08
C GLN A 609 -51.54 -11.26 22.71
N PHE A 610 -52.73 -11.86 22.72
CA PHE A 610 -53.96 -11.09 22.74
C PHE A 610 -54.03 -10.31 24.06
N PHE A 611 -53.55 -9.07 24.06
CA PHE A 611 -53.99 -8.09 25.05
C PHE A 611 -55.46 -7.79 24.75
N SER A 612 -56.36 -8.40 25.52
CA SER A 612 -57.69 -7.81 25.66
C SER A 612 -57.52 -6.42 26.28
N ALA A 613 -58.23 -5.42 25.75
CA ALA A 613 -58.27 -4.10 26.38
C ALA A 613 -58.57 -4.27 27.88
N PRO A 614 -57.92 -3.50 28.78
CA PRO A 614 -58.15 -3.63 30.21
C PRO A 614 -59.65 -3.54 30.49
N TYR A 615 -60.23 -4.66 30.91
CA TYR A 615 -61.57 -4.73 31.46
C TYR A 615 -61.42 -4.68 32.99
N ASP A 616 -62.36 -4.04 33.68
CA ASP A 616 -62.33 -3.81 35.14
C ASP A 616 -61.45 -2.65 35.65
N LEU A 617 -61.36 -1.54 34.88
CA LEU A 617 -60.80 -0.28 35.39
C LEU A 617 -61.71 0.31 36.48
N THR A 618 -61.23 0.33 37.73
CA THR A 618 -61.89 1.06 38.82
C THR A 618 -61.42 2.51 38.79
N VAL A 619 -62.32 3.45 38.49
CA VAL A 619 -62.04 4.88 38.52
C VAL A 619 -62.29 5.42 39.93
N GLU A 620 -61.23 5.81 40.64
CA GLU A 620 -61.35 6.67 41.82
C GLU A 620 -61.26 8.14 41.40
N PHE A 621 -62.34 8.89 41.59
CA PHE A 621 -62.32 10.34 41.49
C PHE A 621 -61.74 10.92 42.78
N LYS A 622 -60.54 11.52 42.70
CA LYS A 622 -60.10 12.49 43.71
C LYS A 622 -60.84 13.80 43.47
N ASN A 623 -61.76 14.14 44.37
CA ASN A 623 -62.26 15.50 44.49
C ASN A 623 -61.18 16.33 45.20
N ASP A 624 -60.34 16.99 44.41
CA ASP A 624 -59.55 18.13 44.88
C ASP A 624 -60.41 19.41 44.87
#